data_AF-A0A2I0PY86-F1
#
_entry.id   AF-A0A2I0PY86-F1
#
_cell.length_a   1.000
_cell.length_b   1.000
_cell.length_c   1.000
_cell.angle_alpha   90.00
_cell.angle_beta   90.00
_cell.angle_gamma   90.00
#
_symmetry.space_group_name_H-M   'P 1'
#
loop_
_entity.id
_entity.type
_entity.pdbx_description
1 polymer ?
#
loop_
_entity_poly.entity_id
_entity_poly.type
_entity_poly.pdbx_seq_one_letter_code
_entity_poly.pdbx_strand_id
1 'polypeptide(L)' 'MESKTIARIQSEGYDALVNALGPEDAIRFIRSFDPGSGDYTQDRKKYLKNKTVKQIGKEILELQKSI' A
#
# COMPACT_ATOMS: atom_id res chain seq x y z
N MET A 1 -1.41 -32.05 1.84
CA MET A 1 -2.15 -30.80 1.57
C MET A 1 -1.11 -29.78 1.14
N GLU A 2 -1.22 -29.19 -0.04
CA GLU A 2 -0.27 -28.15 -0.45
C GLU A 2 -0.33 -26.95 0.49
N SER A 3 0.82 -26.42 0.88
CA SER A 3 0.89 -25.21 1.70
C SER A 3 0.54 -23.99 0.86
N LYS A 4 -0.29 -23.10 1.39
CA LYS A 4 -0.57 -21.80 0.76
C LYS A 4 0.73 -20.99 0.62
N THR A 5 0.83 -20.20 -0.45
CA THR A 5 1.92 -19.24 -0.60
C THR A 5 1.81 -18.15 0.46
N ILE A 6 2.94 -17.50 0.80
CA ILE A 6 2.95 -16.39 1.76
C ILE A 6 2.01 -15.26 1.33
N ALA A 7 2.02 -14.88 0.05
CA ALA A 7 1.13 -13.86 -0.49
C ALA A 7 -0.34 -14.20 -0.25
N ARG A 8 -0.72 -15.47 -0.41
CA ARG A 8 -2.08 -15.94 -0.16
C ARG A 8 -2.44 -15.88 1.33
N ILE A 9 -1.53 -16.30 2.21
CA ILE A 9 -1.73 -16.21 3.66
C ILE A 9 -1.89 -14.75 4.11
N GLN A 10 -1.07 -13.85 3.56
CA GLN A 10 -1.13 -12.41 3.87
C GLN A 10 -2.47 -11.79 3.42
N SER A 11 -2.93 -12.12 2.21
CA SER A 11 -4.22 -11.64 1.71
C SER A 11 -5.38 -12.12 2.58
N GLU A 12 -5.45 -13.43 2.84
CA GLU A 12 -6.52 -14.01 3.66
C GLU A 12 -6.48 -13.49 5.11
N GLY A 13 -5.28 -13.28 5.66
CA GLY A 13 -5.10 -12.70 7.00
C GLY A 13 -5.54 -11.24 7.07
N TYR A 14 -5.23 -10.45 6.05
CA TYR A 14 -5.69 -9.06 5.96
C TYR A 14 -7.23 -8.99 5.90
N ASP A 15 -7.86 -9.80 5.04
CA ASP A 15 -9.32 -9.84 4.93
C ASP A 15 -9.98 -10.24 6.26
N ALA A 16 -9.43 -11.23 6.96
CA ALA A 16 -9.91 -11.64 8.27
C ALA A 16 -9.82 -10.50 9.31
N LEU A 17 -8.71 -9.76 9.32
CA LEU A 17 -8.53 -8.61 10.21
C LEU A 17 -9.52 -7.48 9.90
N VAL A 18 -9.71 -7.14 8.62
CA VAL A 18 -10.67 -6.11 8.19
C VAL A 18 -12.09 -6.49 8.58
N ASN A 19 -12.48 -7.77 8.40
CA ASN A 19 -13.81 -8.24 8.78
C ASN A 19 -14.06 -8.18 10.29
N ALA A 20 -13.04 -8.42 11.11
CA ALA A 20 -13.17 -8.45 12.56
C ALA A 20 -13.06 -7.07 13.22
N LEU A 21 -12.19 -6.20 12.70
CA LEU A 21 -11.79 -4.94 13.34
C LEU A 21 -12.22 -3.70 12.56
N GLY A 22 -12.60 -3.85 11.29
CA GLY A 22 -12.67 -2.75 10.35
C GLY A 22 -11.28 -2.34 9.83
N PRO A 23 -11.22 -1.60 8.72
CA PRO A 23 -9.98 -1.30 8.00
C PRO A 23 -9.00 -0.42 8.80
N GLU A 24 -9.51 0.50 9.63
CA GLU A 24 -8.65 1.38 10.43
C GLU A 24 -7.87 0.60 11.49
N ASP A 25 -8.57 -0.19 12.30
CA ASP A 25 -7.97 -0.95 13.39
C ASP A 25 -7.17 -2.16 12.88
N ALA A 26 -7.56 -2.76 11.75
CA ALA A 26 -6.75 -3.79 11.08
C ALA A 26 -5.34 -3.27 10.71
N ILE A 27 -5.24 -2.06 10.17
CA ILE A 27 -3.95 -1.45 9.81
C ILE A 27 -3.15 -1.12 11.07
N ARG A 28 -3.77 -0.58 12.12
CA ARG A 28 -3.09 -0.31 13.40
C ARG A 28 -2.57 -1.60 14.04
N PHE A 29 -3.35 -2.67 14.00
CA PHE A 29 -2.95 -4.00 14.46
C PHE A 29 -1.71 -4.50 13.72
N ILE A 30 -1.72 -4.48 12.38
CA ILE A 30 -0.54 -4.90 11.59
C ILE A 30 0.69 -4.07 11.95
N ARG A 31 0.55 -2.75 12.06
CA ARG A 31 1.64 -1.83 12.43
C ARG A 31 2.15 -2.01 13.86
N SER A 32 1.38 -2.66 14.74
CA SER A 32 1.83 -2.92 16.12
C SER A 32 2.90 -4.01 16.21
N PHE A 33 2.98 -4.90 15.22
CA PHE A 33 4.01 -5.94 15.13
C PHE A 33 5.23 -5.50 14.34
N ASP A 34 5.03 -4.61 13.37
CA ASP A 34 6.09 -4.03 12.58
C ASP A 34 5.74 -2.56 12.31
N PRO A 35 6.47 -1.59 12.90
CA PRO A 35 6.24 -0.17 12.65
C PRO A 35 6.44 0.20 11.17
N GLY A 36 7.01 -0.70 10.37
CA GLY A 36 7.50 -0.39 9.04
C GLY A 36 8.74 0.49 9.12
N SER A 37 9.26 0.84 7.95
CA SER A 37 10.36 1.79 7.83
C SER A 37 10.06 2.81 6.74
N GLY A 38 10.72 3.96 6.81
CA GLY A 38 10.54 5.06 5.87
C GLY A 38 9.72 6.22 6.43
N ASP A 39 9.87 7.38 5.82
CA ASP A 39 9.12 8.59 6.15
C ASP A 39 8.32 8.98 4.91
N TYR A 40 7.08 8.49 4.83
CA TYR A 40 6.20 8.80 3.71
C TYR A 40 6.00 10.32 3.55
N THR A 41 6.10 11.11 4.62
CA THR A 41 5.99 12.57 4.50
C THR A 41 7.18 13.16 3.76
N GLN A 42 8.40 12.72 4.07
CA GLN A 42 9.61 13.11 3.34
C GLN A 42 9.61 12.56 1.90
N ASP A 43 9.29 11.28 1.73
CA ASP A 43 9.27 10.63 0.42
C ASP A 43 8.22 11.26 -0.48
N ARG A 44 7.01 11.54 0.03
CA ARG A 44 5.97 12.26 -0.70
C ARG A 44 6.47 13.61 -1.19
N LYS A 45 7.16 14.39 -0.34
CA LYS A 45 7.73 15.69 -0.75
C LYS A 45 8.76 15.53 -1.86
N LYS A 46 9.62 14.49 -1.78
CA LYS A 46 10.65 14.20 -2.78
C LYS A 46 10.04 13.81 -4.13
N TYR A 47 9.13 12.84 -4.14
CA TYR A 47 8.61 12.23 -5.36
C TYR A 47 7.43 12.98 -5.97
N LEU A 48 6.47 13.41 -5.14
CA LEU A 48 5.22 14.03 -5.61
C LEU A 48 5.28 15.56 -5.65
N LYS A 49 6.14 16.19 -4.83
CA LYS A 49 6.31 17.65 -4.76
C LYS A 49 4.94 18.36 -4.70
N ASN A 50 4.71 19.32 -5.59
CA ASN A 50 3.47 20.07 -5.75
C ASN A 50 2.61 19.58 -6.93
N LYS A 51 2.84 18.35 -7.40
CA LYS A 51 2.07 17.81 -8.53
C LYS A 51 0.63 17.55 -8.11
N THR A 52 -0.30 18.01 -8.93
CA THR A 52 -1.70 17.63 -8.83
C THR A 52 -1.89 16.18 -9.26
N VAL A 53 -2.94 15.54 -8.77
CA VAL A 53 -3.33 14.18 -9.19
C VAL A 53 -3.47 14.09 -10.72
N LYS A 54 -4.02 15.13 -11.36
CA LYS A 54 -4.16 15.20 -12.82
C LYS A 54 -2.82 15.17 -13.55
N GLN A 55 -1.81 15.87 -13.03
CA GLN A 55 -0.46 15.86 -13.61
C GLN A 55 0.20 14.48 -13.48
N ILE A 56 0.08 13.85 -12.30
CA ILE A 56 0.60 12.49 -12.05
C ILE A 56 -0.06 11.49 -13.02
N GLY A 57 -1.39 11.55 -13.16
CA GLY A 57 -2.11 10.67 -14.08
C GLY A 57 -1.69 10.84 -15.54
N LYS A 58 -1.41 12.08 -15.98
CA LYS A 58 -0.91 12.35 -17.32
C LYS A 58 0.47 11.71 -17.56
N GLU A 59 1.39 11.84 -16.61
CA GLU A 59 2.73 11.24 -16.70
C GLU A 59 2.68 9.72 -16.80
N ILE A 60 1.80 9.06 -16.02
CA ILE A 60 1.60 7.61 -16.09
C ILE A 60 1.13 7.18 -17.48
N LEU A 61 0.14 7.90 -18.05
CA LEU A 61 -0.36 7.61 -19.39
C LEU A 61 0.69 7.84 -20.48
N GLU A 62 1.59 8.81 -20.31
CA GLU A 62 2.71 9.05 -21.23
C GLU A 62 3.74 7.93 -21.15
N LEU A 63 4.11 7.49 -19.95
CA LEU A 63 5.02 6.35 -19.75
C LEU A 63 4.49 5.07 -20.36
N GLN A 64 3.20 4.78 -20.17
CA GLN A 64 2.56 3.59 -20.76
C GLN A 64 2.57 3.58 -22.29
N LYS A 65 2.62 4.74 -22.95
CA LYS A 65 2.72 4.84 -24.42
C LYS A 65 4.13 4.64 -24.94
N SER A 66 5.14 4.75 -24.06
CA SER A 66 6.56 4.60 -24.41
C SER A 66 7.09 3.17 -24.21
N ILE A 67 6.21 2.25 -23.79
CA ILE A 67 6.45 0.81 -23.62
C ILE A 67 5.74 0.08 -24.74
#